data_AF-A0A327NKW3-F1
#
_entry.id   AF-A0A327NKW3-F1
#
_cell.length_a   1.000
_cell.length_b   1.000
_cell.length_c   1.000
_cell.angle_alpha   90.00
_cell.angle_beta   90.00
_cell.angle_gamma   90.00
#
_symmetry.space_group_name_H-M   'P 1'
#
loop_
_entity.id
_entity.type
_entity.pdbx_description
1 polymer ?
#
loop_
_entity_poly.entity_id
_entity_poly.type
_entity_poly.pdbx_seq_one_letter_code
_entity_poly.pdbx_strand_id
1 'polypeptide(L)'
;MKTILFGLSSVLGLFTTPAAAPNSAQDLKNYLTIREQVKAMDITALKKIATSPDEKTVKKGLATYYTFIKAPLPENNPAAGKAAVDALEASANTYMDPIAYVKLAIVYAQDNPSFNIKQDRTKSLKYLSIAWEIADLSDRATGDNALLTLIVNNSLGLGDGFYADNTNGKFAMKKALDTIRPEVLAARGRFKKLYNLTVKDEAVGSTNVERHYGG
;
A
#
# COMPACT_ATOMS: atom_id res chain seq x y z
N MET A 1 17.96 -63.04 19.35
CA MET A 1 18.47 -61.78 18.75
C MET A 1 17.32 -61.20 17.92
N LYS A 2 16.70 -60.07 18.30
CA LYS A 2 16.98 -58.72 17.76
C LYS A 2 17.12 -58.77 16.22
N THR A 3 16.28 -58.13 15.41
CA THR A 3 15.97 -56.69 15.43
C THR A 3 14.69 -56.37 14.65
N ILE A 4 13.83 -55.53 15.23
CA ILE A 4 12.77 -54.78 14.55
C ILE A 4 13.44 -53.59 13.85
N LEU A 5 13.19 -53.38 12.55
CA LEU A 5 13.49 -52.10 11.91
C LEU A 5 12.36 -51.67 10.96
N PHE A 6 11.98 -50.42 11.18
CA PHE A 6 10.96 -49.62 10.52
C PHE A 6 11.15 -49.52 8.99
N GLY A 7 10.03 -49.45 8.27
CA GLY A 7 9.96 -48.93 6.91
C GLY A 7 8.57 -48.38 6.67
N LEU A 8 8.35 -47.12 7.06
CA LEU A 8 7.14 -46.35 6.78
C LEU A 8 6.77 -46.46 5.31
N SER A 9 5.55 -46.94 5.06
CA SER A 9 4.92 -46.94 3.75
C SER A 9 4.94 -45.53 3.17
N SER A 10 5.34 -45.48 1.90
CA SER A 10 5.65 -44.31 1.10
C SER A 10 4.51 -43.28 1.04
N VAL A 11 4.68 -42.16 1.74
CA VAL A 11 4.07 -40.87 1.34
C VAL A 11 5.08 -40.17 0.43
N LEU A 12 5.26 -40.70 -0.78
CA LEU A 12 5.99 -40.04 -1.87
C LEU A 12 4.97 -39.56 -2.89
N GLY A 13 4.18 -38.57 -2.46
CA GLY A 13 3.30 -37.75 -3.30
C GLY A 13 3.60 -36.25 -3.17
N LEU A 14 4.81 -35.90 -2.71
CA LEU A 14 5.28 -34.53 -2.47
C LEU A 14 6.47 -34.20 -3.38
N PHE A 15 6.27 -34.35 -4.68
CA PHE A 15 6.96 -33.50 -5.64
C PHE A 15 5.89 -32.71 -6.36
N THR A 16 5.53 -31.61 -5.69
CA THR A 16 4.80 -30.50 -6.26
C THR A 16 5.36 -30.21 -7.64
N THR A 17 4.49 -30.27 -8.65
CA THR A 17 4.67 -29.52 -9.87
C THR A 17 5.30 -28.16 -9.54
N PRO A 18 6.28 -27.66 -10.32
CA PRO A 18 6.68 -26.28 -10.15
C PRO A 18 5.38 -25.48 -10.29
N ALA A 19 4.99 -24.79 -9.21
CA ALA A 19 3.83 -23.91 -9.26
C ALA A 19 4.06 -23.04 -10.49
N ALA A 20 3.15 -23.14 -11.47
CA ALA A 20 3.20 -22.31 -12.66
C ALA A 20 3.47 -20.89 -12.18
N ALA A 21 4.54 -20.25 -12.69
CA ALA A 21 4.95 -18.93 -12.26
C ALA A 21 3.69 -18.05 -12.20
N PRO A 22 3.28 -17.57 -11.01
CA PRO A 22 2.00 -16.90 -10.87
C PRO A 22 1.94 -15.71 -11.83
N ASN A 23 0.87 -15.64 -12.62
CA ASN A 23 0.70 -14.60 -13.62
C ASN A 23 0.58 -13.24 -12.90
N SER A 24 1.63 -12.41 -12.99
CA SER A 24 1.75 -11.05 -12.46
C SER A 24 0.45 -10.22 -12.48
N ALA A 25 -0.25 -10.16 -13.62
CA ALA A 25 -1.50 -9.42 -13.75
C ALA A 25 -2.69 -10.06 -13.00
N GLN A 26 -2.72 -11.39 -12.91
CA GLN A 26 -3.79 -12.13 -12.26
C GLN A 26 -3.75 -11.99 -10.74
N ASP A 27 -2.56 -12.01 -10.13
CA ASP A 27 -2.42 -11.83 -8.69
C ASP A 27 -2.82 -10.42 -8.24
N LEU A 28 -2.46 -9.41 -9.03
CA LEU A 28 -2.94 -8.06 -8.81
C LEU A 28 -4.46 -7.96 -8.99
N LYS A 29 -5.01 -8.57 -10.03
CA LYS A 29 -6.47 -8.60 -10.25
C LYS A 29 -7.20 -9.29 -9.09
N ASN A 30 -6.64 -10.37 -8.57
CA ASN A 30 -7.15 -11.06 -7.38
C ASN A 30 -7.11 -10.13 -6.16
N TYR A 31 -5.99 -9.44 -5.94
CA TYR A 31 -5.86 -8.45 -4.86
C TYR A 31 -6.89 -7.34 -4.97
N LEU A 32 -7.04 -6.69 -6.14
CA LEU A 32 -8.01 -5.61 -6.35
C LEU A 32 -9.45 -6.10 -6.14
N THR A 33 -9.75 -7.32 -6.57
CA THR A 33 -11.05 -7.96 -6.34
C THR A 33 -11.30 -8.20 -4.85
N ILE A 34 -10.34 -8.81 -4.14
CA ILE A 34 -10.43 -9.03 -2.69
C ILE A 34 -10.57 -7.68 -1.97
N ARG A 35 -9.82 -6.66 -2.38
CA ARG A 35 -9.89 -5.32 -1.80
C ARG A 35 -11.27 -4.70 -1.92
N GLU A 36 -11.90 -4.74 -3.10
CA GLU A 36 -13.26 -4.22 -3.26
C GLU A 36 -14.29 -5.03 -2.45
N GLN A 37 -14.15 -6.36 -2.38
CA GLN A 37 -14.97 -7.20 -1.51
C GLN A 37 -14.82 -6.79 -0.03
N VAL A 38 -13.59 -6.69 0.47
CA VAL A 38 -13.31 -6.33 1.86
C VAL A 38 -13.78 -4.89 2.16
N LYS A 39 -13.61 -3.96 1.23
CA LYS A 39 -14.10 -2.57 1.35
C LYS A 39 -15.61 -2.51 1.56
N ALA A 40 -16.36 -3.40 0.91
CA ALA A 40 -17.82 -3.46 1.04
C ALA A 40 -18.30 -4.15 2.34
N MET A 41 -17.46 -4.96 2.99
CA MET A 41 -17.83 -5.69 4.22
C MET A 41 -18.13 -4.76 5.39
N ASP A 42 -19.09 -5.13 6.24
CA ASP A 42 -19.35 -4.44 7.49
C ASP A 42 -18.21 -4.63 8.52
N ILE A 43 -18.24 -3.81 9.57
CA ILE A 43 -17.19 -3.81 10.60
C ILE A 43 -17.09 -5.14 11.37
N THR A 44 -18.18 -5.89 11.48
CA THR A 44 -18.23 -7.17 12.21
C THR A 44 -17.49 -8.25 11.43
N ALA A 45 -17.77 -8.35 10.13
CA ALA A 45 -17.06 -9.27 9.22
C ALA A 45 -15.56 -8.96 9.14
N LEU A 46 -15.21 -7.68 9.05
CA LEU A 46 -13.81 -7.23 9.01
C LEU A 46 -13.04 -7.66 10.25
N LYS A 47 -13.60 -7.44 11.44
CA LYS A 47 -12.97 -7.84 12.72
C LYS A 47 -12.75 -9.34 12.79
N LYS A 48 -13.70 -10.15 12.29
CA LYS A 48 -13.56 -11.61 12.26
C LYS A 48 -12.40 -12.06 11.37
N ILE A 49 -12.28 -11.49 10.18
CA ILE A 49 -11.19 -11.83 9.25
C ILE A 49 -9.84 -11.38 9.82
N ALA A 50 -9.77 -10.16 10.38
CA ALA A 50 -8.55 -9.58 10.93
C ALA A 50 -7.91 -10.43 12.05
N THR A 51 -8.71 -11.20 12.78
CA THR A 51 -8.25 -12.08 13.87
C THR A 51 -8.10 -13.54 13.45
N SER A 52 -8.53 -13.94 12.23
CA SER A 52 -8.51 -15.33 11.78
C SER A 52 -7.09 -15.79 11.37
N PRO A 53 -6.59 -16.94 11.86
CA PRO A 53 -5.24 -17.42 11.54
C PRO A 53 -5.12 -18.13 10.18
N ASP A 54 -6.22 -18.63 9.62
CA ASP A 54 -6.31 -19.39 8.37
C ASP A 54 -6.56 -18.55 7.11
N GLU A 55 -6.94 -17.28 7.29
CA GLU A 55 -7.18 -16.36 6.18
C GLU A 55 -5.89 -15.99 5.45
N LYS A 56 -5.97 -15.86 4.13
CA LYS A 56 -4.84 -15.41 3.30
C LYS A 56 -4.29 -14.09 3.85
N THR A 57 -2.96 -13.98 3.97
CA THR A 57 -2.27 -12.81 4.53
C THR A 57 -2.77 -11.48 3.96
N VAL A 58 -2.97 -11.42 2.64
CA VAL A 58 -3.50 -10.22 1.94
C VAL A 58 -4.90 -9.86 2.41
N LYS A 59 -5.82 -10.83 2.49
CA LYS A 59 -7.21 -10.60 2.89
C LYS A 59 -7.31 -10.24 4.37
N LYS A 60 -6.58 -10.93 5.23
CA LYS A 60 -6.43 -10.61 6.66
C LYS A 60 -5.97 -9.18 6.85
N GLY A 61 -4.94 -8.81 6.10
CA GLY A 61 -4.38 -7.48 6.09
C GLY A 61 -5.30 -6.35 5.71
N LEU A 62 -5.95 -6.51 4.57
CA LEU A 62 -6.97 -5.58 4.12
C LEU A 62 -8.09 -5.48 5.15
N ALA A 63 -8.50 -6.59 5.76
CA ALA A 63 -9.53 -6.56 6.80
C ALA A 63 -9.09 -5.78 8.04
N THR A 64 -7.84 -5.96 8.49
CA THR A 64 -7.24 -5.15 9.56
C THR A 64 -7.26 -3.66 9.18
N TYR A 65 -6.78 -3.31 7.98
CA TYR A 65 -6.78 -1.94 7.46
C TYR A 65 -8.19 -1.30 7.45
N TYR A 66 -9.17 -1.97 6.85
CA TYR A 66 -10.53 -1.44 6.77
C TYR A 66 -11.23 -1.41 8.14
N THR A 67 -10.87 -2.30 9.07
CA THR A 67 -11.34 -2.22 10.46
C THR A 67 -10.93 -0.89 11.08
N PHE A 68 -9.67 -0.48 10.92
CA PHE A 68 -9.19 0.79 11.47
C PHE A 68 -9.85 2.01 10.85
N ILE A 69 -10.15 1.98 9.55
CA ILE A 69 -10.84 3.09 8.87
C ILE A 69 -12.30 3.19 9.27
N LYS A 70 -12.99 2.05 9.35
CA LYS A 70 -14.43 2.00 9.60
C LYS A 70 -14.78 2.04 11.09
N ALA A 71 -13.83 1.74 11.97
CA ALA A 71 -14.01 1.93 13.38
C ALA A 71 -14.14 3.43 13.67
N PRO A 72 -15.22 3.88 14.33
CA PRO A 72 -15.29 5.22 14.85
C PRO A 72 -14.09 5.42 15.77
N LEU A 73 -13.28 6.44 15.48
CA LEU A 73 -12.27 6.86 16.43
C LEU A 73 -13.01 7.43 17.63
N PRO A 74 -12.58 7.12 18.87
CA PRO A 74 -13.16 7.78 20.03
C PRO A 74 -12.98 9.30 19.84
N GLU A 75 -14.10 10.03 19.79
CA GLU A 75 -14.07 11.48 19.72
C GLU A 75 -13.23 12.02 20.89
N ASN A 76 -12.34 12.97 20.59
CA ASN A 76 -11.46 13.61 21.59
C ASN A 76 -10.45 12.67 22.28
N ASN A 77 -10.01 11.58 21.64
CA ASN A 77 -8.86 10.79 22.11
C ASN A 77 -7.69 10.83 21.10
N PRO A 78 -6.78 11.82 21.21
CA PRO A 78 -5.64 11.95 20.30
C PRO A 78 -4.70 10.73 20.31
N ALA A 79 -4.61 9.98 21.42
CA ALA A 79 -3.81 8.76 21.50
C ALA A 79 -4.41 7.63 20.65
N ALA A 80 -5.74 7.47 20.68
CA ALA A 80 -6.45 6.53 19.83
C ALA A 80 -6.34 6.91 18.34
N GLY A 81 -6.40 8.22 18.04
CA GLY A 81 -6.15 8.73 16.69
C GLY A 81 -4.73 8.42 16.20
N LYS A 82 -3.69 8.68 17.01
CA LYS A 82 -2.30 8.35 16.66
C LYS A 82 -2.10 6.85 16.42
N ALA A 83 -2.66 6.02 17.29
CA ALA A 83 -2.59 4.56 17.14
C ALA A 83 -3.26 4.08 15.84
N ALA A 84 -4.36 4.71 15.43
CA ALA A 84 -5.02 4.40 14.16
C ALA A 84 -4.16 4.81 12.95
N VAL A 85 -3.46 5.95 13.02
CA VAL A 85 -2.52 6.37 11.97
C VAL A 85 -1.33 5.40 11.90
N ASP A 86 -0.80 4.96 13.04
CA ASP A 86 0.30 3.98 13.09
C ASP A 86 -0.12 2.63 12.51
N ALA A 87 -1.32 2.17 12.83
CA ALA A 87 -1.87 0.95 12.27
C ALA A 87 -2.15 1.07 10.76
N LEU A 88 -2.61 2.24 10.32
CA LEU A 88 -2.79 2.57 8.91
C LEU A 88 -1.45 2.54 8.16
N GLU A 89 -0.40 3.13 8.73
CA GLU A 89 0.96 3.13 8.19
C GLU A 89 1.54 1.72 8.11
N ALA A 90 1.42 0.93 9.17
CA ALA A 90 1.85 -0.47 9.19
C ALA A 90 1.13 -1.30 8.12
N SER A 91 -0.19 -1.10 7.96
CA SER A 91 -0.98 -1.83 6.98
C SER A 91 -0.66 -1.39 5.55
N ALA A 92 -0.53 -0.08 5.31
CA ALA A 92 -0.13 0.45 4.01
C ALA A 92 1.23 -0.09 3.58
N ASN A 93 2.19 -0.17 4.50
CA ASN A 93 3.51 -0.74 4.21
C ASN A 93 3.50 -2.25 4.00
N THR A 94 2.61 -2.98 4.68
CA THR A 94 2.53 -4.45 4.57
C THR A 94 1.84 -4.89 3.28
N TYR A 95 0.71 -4.24 2.93
CA TYR A 95 -0.13 -4.63 1.80
C TYR A 95 0.01 -3.71 0.61
N MET A 96 0.80 -2.64 0.74
CA MET A 96 1.08 -1.71 -0.34
C MET A 96 -0.21 -1.16 -0.97
N ASP A 97 -1.22 -0.85 -0.15
CA ASP A 97 -2.52 -0.35 -0.63
C ASP A 97 -2.39 1.14 -1.01
N PRO A 98 -2.61 1.50 -2.28
CA PRO A 98 -2.39 2.86 -2.73
C PRO A 98 -3.39 3.86 -2.15
N ILE A 99 -4.61 3.44 -1.79
CA ILE A 99 -5.59 4.33 -1.14
C ILE A 99 -5.24 4.56 0.33
N ALA A 100 -4.68 3.57 1.02
CA ALA A 100 -4.13 3.74 2.36
C ALA A 100 -3.01 4.80 2.36
N TYR A 101 -2.13 4.75 1.37
CA TYR A 101 -1.10 5.76 1.18
C TYR A 101 -1.66 7.15 0.86
N VAL A 102 -2.70 7.28 0.02
CA VAL A 102 -3.38 8.58 -0.17
C VAL A 102 -3.96 9.11 1.14
N LYS A 103 -4.59 8.25 1.96
CA LYS A 103 -5.11 8.67 3.27
C LYS A 103 -4.01 9.13 4.22
N LEU A 104 -2.88 8.42 4.27
CA LEU A 104 -1.72 8.85 5.03
C LEU A 104 -1.20 10.20 4.52
N ALA A 105 -1.16 10.39 3.19
CA ALA A 105 -0.77 11.67 2.61
C ALA A 105 -1.66 12.81 3.11
N ILE A 106 -2.99 12.61 3.11
CA ILE A 106 -3.97 13.59 3.63
C ILE A 106 -3.75 13.86 5.13
N VAL A 107 -3.56 12.81 5.94
CA VAL A 107 -3.32 12.93 7.40
C VAL A 107 -2.07 13.74 7.71
N TYR A 108 -1.01 13.62 6.91
CA TYR A 108 0.22 14.40 7.10
C TYR A 108 0.23 15.74 6.36
N ALA A 109 -0.78 16.03 5.52
CA ALA A 109 -0.81 17.25 4.70
C ALA A 109 -1.06 18.52 5.52
N GLN A 110 -1.70 18.41 6.69
CA GLN A 110 -2.03 19.53 7.56
C GLN A 110 -1.99 19.09 9.03
N ASP A 111 -2.05 20.06 9.94
CA ASP A 111 -2.18 19.74 11.36
C ASP A 111 -3.51 19.02 11.62
N ASN A 112 -3.42 17.86 12.27
CA ASN A 112 -4.53 16.98 12.56
C ASN A 112 -4.55 16.69 14.08
N PRO A 113 -5.04 17.66 14.89
CA PRO A 113 -5.00 17.58 16.36
C PRO A 113 -5.80 16.39 16.91
N SER A 114 -6.90 16.01 16.24
CA SER A 114 -7.69 14.81 16.57
C SER A 114 -6.90 13.50 16.48
N PHE A 115 -5.80 13.50 15.74
CA PHE A 115 -4.91 12.35 15.57
C PHE A 115 -3.56 12.52 16.29
N ASN A 116 -3.35 13.64 16.99
CA ASN A 116 -2.04 14.05 17.50
C ASN A 116 -0.94 14.01 16.40
N ILE A 117 -1.30 14.41 15.18
CA ILE A 117 -0.38 14.48 14.04
C ILE A 117 -0.15 15.94 13.71
N LYS A 118 1.11 16.36 13.74
CA LYS A 118 1.53 17.62 13.14
C LYS A 118 1.70 17.46 11.64
N GLN A 119 1.51 18.55 10.91
CA GLN A 119 1.83 18.60 9.49
C GLN A 119 3.27 18.11 9.24
N ASP A 120 3.41 17.19 8.29
CA ASP A 120 4.69 16.68 7.81
C ASP A 120 4.59 16.56 6.29
N ARG A 121 4.95 17.66 5.60
CA ARG A 121 4.86 17.75 4.14
C ARG A 121 5.75 16.72 3.44
N THR A 122 6.90 16.36 4.02
CA THR A 122 7.79 15.35 3.44
C THR A 122 7.17 13.96 3.52
N LYS A 123 6.59 13.58 4.67
CA LYS A 123 5.81 12.33 4.77
C LYS A 123 4.58 12.33 3.87
N SER A 124 3.86 13.45 3.82
CA SER A 124 2.70 13.60 2.96
C SER A 124 3.06 13.36 1.49
N LEU A 125 4.11 14.03 1.00
CA LEU A 125 4.63 13.86 -0.35
C LEU A 125 5.14 12.42 -0.59
N LYS A 126 5.83 11.83 0.39
CA LYS A 126 6.29 10.43 0.32
C LYS A 126 5.14 9.47 0.07
N TYR A 127 4.10 9.52 0.89
CA TYR A 127 2.97 8.60 0.76
C TYR A 127 2.20 8.83 -0.53
N LEU A 128 2.01 10.09 -0.93
CA LEU A 128 1.38 10.40 -2.21
C LEU A 128 2.19 9.83 -3.39
N SER A 129 3.51 10.00 -3.35
CA SER A 129 4.43 9.48 -4.38
C SER A 129 4.37 7.95 -4.45
N ILE A 130 4.38 7.26 -3.31
CA ILE A 130 4.23 5.80 -3.25
C ILE A 130 2.88 5.36 -3.84
N ALA A 131 1.79 6.06 -3.51
CA ALA A 131 0.47 5.73 -4.04
C ALA A 131 0.43 5.83 -5.58
N TRP A 132 1.03 6.88 -6.14
CA TRP A 132 1.16 7.08 -7.59
C TRP A 132 1.97 5.95 -8.25
N GLU A 133 3.11 5.56 -7.67
CA GLU A 133 3.91 4.42 -8.18
C GLU A 133 3.11 3.13 -8.27
N ILE A 134 2.37 2.83 -7.21
CA ILE A 134 1.62 1.58 -7.12
C ILE A 134 0.47 1.57 -8.11
N ALA A 135 -0.24 2.69 -8.28
CA ALA A 135 -1.35 2.76 -9.22
C ALA A 135 -0.91 2.72 -10.68
N ASP A 136 0.18 3.39 -11.03
CA ASP A 136 0.77 3.29 -12.37
C ASP A 136 1.27 1.86 -12.66
N LEU A 137 1.94 1.20 -11.71
CA LEU A 137 2.27 -0.21 -11.87
C LEU A 137 1.03 -1.09 -12.02
N SER A 138 -0.05 -0.74 -11.33
CA SER A 138 -1.30 -1.49 -11.40
C SER A 138 -1.95 -1.33 -12.77
N ASP A 139 -2.07 -0.10 -13.25
CA ASP A 139 -2.58 0.25 -14.58
C ASP A 139 -1.77 -0.46 -15.67
N ARG A 140 -0.44 -0.38 -15.64
CA ARG A 140 0.42 -1.07 -16.61
C ARG A 140 0.34 -2.60 -16.55
N ALA A 141 -0.06 -3.18 -15.42
CA ALA A 141 -0.23 -4.62 -15.27
C ALA A 141 -1.62 -5.12 -15.69
N THR A 142 -2.68 -4.31 -15.57
CA THR A 142 -4.07 -4.74 -15.83
C THR A 142 -4.75 -4.03 -17.01
N GLY A 143 -4.22 -2.90 -17.46
CA GLY A 143 -4.88 -1.95 -18.36
C GLY A 143 -6.04 -1.17 -17.71
N ASP A 144 -6.17 -1.22 -16.38
CA ASP A 144 -7.23 -0.52 -15.63
C ASP A 144 -6.71 0.78 -15.02
N ASN A 145 -7.01 1.88 -15.70
CA ASN A 145 -6.59 3.22 -15.31
C ASN A 145 -7.49 3.85 -14.22
N ALA A 146 -8.55 3.18 -13.76
CA ALA A 146 -9.51 3.78 -12.84
C ALA A 146 -8.85 4.13 -11.49
N LEU A 147 -7.96 3.26 -11.00
CA LEU A 147 -7.24 3.49 -9.76
C LEU A 147 -6.24 4.65 -9.88
N LEU A 148 -5.50 4.70 -11.00
CA LEU A 148 -4.58 5.79 -11.29
C LEU A 148 -5.34 7.12 -11.39
N THR A 149 -6.45 7.15 -12.11
CA THR A 149 -7.32 8.32 -12.26
C THR A 149 -7.85 8.79 -10.90
N LEU A 150 -8.30 7.88 -10.04
CA LEU A 150 -8.76 8.22 -8.70
C LEU A 150 -7.64 8.87 -7.89
N ILE A 151 -6.42 8.32 -7.92
CA ILE A 151 -5.30 8.88 -7.18
C ILE A 151 -4.88 10.23 -7.73
N VAL A 152 -4.79 10.38 -9.06
CA VAL A 152 -4.51 11.66 -9.71
C VAL A 152 -5.55 12.69 -9.25
N ASN A 153 -6.85 12.38 -9.31
CA ASN A 153 -7.90 13.30 -8.87
C ASN A 153 -7.80 13.67 -7.38
N ASN A 154 -7.53 12.72 -6.49
CA ASN A 154 -7.32 12.99 -5.06
C ASN A 154 -6.04 13.80 -4.81
N SER A 155 -5.06 13.67 -5.70
CA SER A 155 -3.77 14.33 -5.57
C SER A 155 -3.74 15.75 -6.11
N LEU A 156 -4.62 16.14 -7.04
CA LEU A 156 -4.64 17.49 -7.60
C LEU A 156 -4.82 18.55 -6.48
N GLY A 157 -5.74 18.32 -5.54
CA GLY A 157 -5.94 19.20 -4.39
C GLY A 157 -4.78 19.21 -3.37
N LEU A 158 -4.02 18.12 -3.29
CA LEU A 158 -2.82 18.04 -2.43
C LEU A 158 -1.59 18.67 -3.12
N GLY A 159 -1.47 18.44 -4.43
CA GLY A 159 -0.44 18.94 -5.33
C GLY A 159 -0.44 20.46 -5.34
N ASP A 160 -1.60 21.08 -5.55
CA ASP A 160 -1.75 22.54 -5.48
C ASP A 160 -1.27 23.10 -4.13
N GLY A 161 -1.50 22.38 -3.02
CA GLY A 161 -0.98 22.73 -1.70
C GLY A 161 0.55 22.58 -1.56
N PHE A 162 1.17 21.59 -2.23
CA PHE A 162 2.63 21.46 -2.29
C PHE A 162 3.30 22.53 -3.16
N TYR A 163 2.59 23.04 -4.17
CA TYR A 163 3.07 24.13 -5.04
C TYR A 163 2.84 25.52 -4.45
N ALA A 164 1.70 25.76 -3.81
CA ALA A 164 1.30 27.07 -3.28
C ALA A 164 2.15 27.49 -2.07
N ASP A 165 2.59 26.56 -1.22
CA ASP A 165 3.54 26.82 -0.11
C ASP A 165 4.95 27.18 -0.61
N ASN A 166 5.19 27.12 -1.93
CA ASN A 166 6.52 27.24 -2.57
C ASN A 166 6.64 28.40 -3.56
N THR A 167 5.88 29.47 -3.35
CA THR A 167 6.06 30.74 -4.09
C THR A 167 7.46 31.35 -3.96
N ASN A 168 8.32 30.81 -3.07
CA ASN A 168 9.73 31.18 -2.96
C ASN A 168 10.77 30.13 -3.42
N GLY A 169 10.40 28.98 -3.99
CA GLY A 169 11.45 28.14 -4.60
C GLY A 169 11.08 26.74 -5.08
N LYS A 170 11.22 26.54 -6.39
CA LYS A 170 11.31 25.22 -7.08
C LYS A 170 12.33 24.25 -6.45
N PHE A 171 13.27 24.74 -5.63
CA PHE A 171 14.31 23.96 -4.95
C PHE A 171 13.81 23.09 -3.77
N ALA A 172 12.74 23.49 -3.07
CA ALA A 172 12.29 22.75 -1.89
C ALA A 172 11.57 21.44 -2.26
N MET A 173 10.81 21.42 -3.36
CA MET A 173 10.21 20.17 -3.87
C MET A 173 11.29 19.22 -4.39
N LYS A 174 12.29 19.73 -5.14
CA LYS A 174 13.40 18.89 -5.61
C LYS A 174 14.15 18.23 -4.46
N LYS A 175 14.49 19.00 -3.41
CA LYS A 175 15.15 18.46 -2.21
C LYS A 175 14.27 17.44 -1.47
N ALA A 176 12.97 17.70 -1.35
CA ALA A 176 12.04 16.76 -0.74
C ALA A 176 11.94 15.46 -1.56
N LEU A 177 11.83 15.58 -2.89
CA LEU A 177 11.84 14.44 -3.84
C LEU A 177 13.14 13.64 -3.74
N ASP A 178 14.31 14.31 -3.75
CA ASP A 178 15.61 13.67 -3.54
C ASP A 178 15.65 12.87 -2.24
N THR A 179 15.07 13.43 -1.17
CA THR A 179 15.02 12.80 0.16
C THR A 179 14.14 11.54 0.16
N ILE A 180 12.97 11.60 -0.48
CA ILE A 180 12.00 10.48 -0.45
C ILE A 180 12.22 9.45 -1.55
N ARG A 181 12.97 9.79 -2.63
CA ARG A 181 13.18 8.94 -3.81
C ARG A 181 13.61 7.52 -3.45
N PRO A 182 14.59 7.28 -2.56
CA PRO A 182 14.99 5.91 -2.21
C PRO A 182 13.84 5.10 -1.61
N GLU A 183 13.03 5.70 -0.74
CA GLU A 183 11.87 5.04 -0.13
C GLU A 183 10.77 4.75 -1.16
N VAL A 184 10.51 5.70 -2.07
CA VAL A 184 9.51 5.55 -3.13
C VAL A 184 9.89 4.44 -4.11
N LEU A 185 11.15 4.41 -4.55
CA LEU A 185 11.65 3.36 -5.45
C LEU A 185 11.72 1.99 -4.75
N ALA A 186 12.08 1.96 -3.46
CA ALA A 186 12.01 0.73 -2.67
C ALA A 186 10.56 0.22 -2.54
N ALA A 187 9.60 1.12 -2.32
CA ALA A 187 8.18 0.78 -2.28
C ALA A 187 7.70 0.20 -3.63
N ARG A 188 8.08 0.82 -4.75
CA ARG A 188 7.83 0.27 -6.11
C ARG A 188 8.32 -1.17 -6.22
N GLY A 189 9.58 -1.44 -5.83
CA GLY A 189 10.17 -2.78 -5.86
C GLY A 189 9.44 -3.77 -4.94
N ARG A 190 9.08 -3.35 -3.72
CA ARG A 190 8.30 -4.18 -2.78
C ARG A 190 6.94 -4.54 -3.35
N PHE A 191 6.23 -3.60 -3.98
CA PHE A 191 4.92 -3.87 -4.59
C PHE A 191 5.03 -4.90 -5.71
N LYS A 192 6.01 -4.74 -6.62
CA LYS A 192 6.27 -5.72 -7.68
C LYS A 192 6.55 -7.11 -7.10
N LYS A 193 7.38 -7.19 -6.06
CA LYS A 193 7.69 -8.47 -5.41
C LYS A 193 6.48 -9.08 -4.72
N LEU A 194 5.68 -8.28 -4.02
CA LEU A 194 4.52 -8.74 -3.25
C LEU A 194 3.43 -9.36 -4.15
N TYR A 195 3.22 -8.79 -5.33
CA TYR A 195 2.20 -9.24 -6.30
C TYR A 195 2.80 -9.93 -7.53
N ASN A 196 4.06 -10.36 -7.45
CA ASN A 196 4.80 -11.01 -8.52
C ASN A 196 4.71 -10.30 -9.88
N LEU A 197 4.78 -8.97 -9.90
CA LEU A 197 4.54 -8.15 -11.10
C LEU A 197 5.72 -8.13 -12.08
N THR A 198 5.43 -8.41 -13.34
CA THR A 198 6.37 -8.27 -14.47
C THR A 198 5.96 -7.08 -15.32
N VAL A 199 6.31 -5.88 -14.85
CA VAL A 199 6.11 -4.61 -15.58
C VAL A 199 7.48 -4.04 -15.94
N LYS A 200 7.65 -3.65 -17.22
CA LYS A 200 8.87 -3.01 -17.71
C LYS A 200 9.01 -1.62 -17.06
N ASP A 201 10.12 -1.38 -16.39
CA ASP A 201 10.42 -0.06 -15.83
C ASP A 201 11.11 0.78 -16.89
N GLU A 202 10.31 1.52 -17.66
CA GLU A 202 10.83 2.38 -18.75
C GLU A 202 11.55 3.63 -18.23
N ALA A 203 11.40 3.94 -16.93
CA ALA A 203 12.02 5.07 -16.26
C ALA A 203 12.76 4.62 -14.99
N VAL A 204 13.85 3.88 -15.19
CA VAL A 204 14.72 3.40 -14.10
C VAL A 204 15.31 4.62 -13.36
N GLY A 205 15.03 4.72 -12.07
CA GLY A 205 15.63 5.74 -11.20
C GLY A 205 14.84 7.03 -11.00
N SER A 206 13.74 7.27 -11.73
CA SER A 206 12.83 8.40 -11.46
C SER A 206 11.48 7.92 -10.92
N THR A 207 10.83 8.75 -10.11
CA THR A 207 9.49 8.56 -9.57
C THR A 207 8.41 9.10 -10.50
N ASN A 208 7.16 8.67 -10.32
CA ASN A 208 6.01 9.14 -11.08
C ASN A 208 5.76 10.64 -10.88
N VAL A 209 5.99 11.12 -9.65
CA VAL A 209 5.88 12.55 -9.34
C VAL A 209 6.96 13.33 -10.11
N GLU A 210 8.21 12.88 -10.12
CA GLU A 210 9.29 13.52 -10.90
C GLU A 210 9.01 13.54 -12.40
N ARG A 211 8.39 12.47 -12.93
CA ARG A 211 8.01 12.39 -14.35
C ARG A 211 6.90 13.36 -14.73
N HIS A 212 5.88 13.51 -13.88
CA HIS A 212 4.72 14.36 -14.18
C HIS A 212 4.97 15.84 -13.90
N TYR A 213 5.85 16.12 -12.96
CA TYR A 213 6.04 17.47 -12.43
C TYR A 213 7.43 18.06 -12.70
N GLY A 214 8.23 17.38 -13.53
CA GLY A 214 9.47 17.92 -14.09
C GLY A 214 10.52 18.24 -13.02
N GLY A 215 11.04 17.20 -12.37
CA GLY A 215 12.24 17.31 -11.54
C GLY A 215 13.43 17.95 -12.28
#